data_AF-A0A1F8P9P2-F1
#
_entry.id   AF-A0A1F8P9P2-F1
#
_cell.length_a   1.000
_cell.length_b   1.000
_cell.length_c   1.000
_cell.angle_alpha   90.00
_cell.angle_beta   90.00
_cell.angle_gamma   90.00
#
_symmetry.space_group_name_H-M   'P 1'
#
loop_
_entity.id
_entity.type
_entity.pdbx_description
1 polymer ?
#
loop_
_entity_poly.entity_id
_entity_poly.type
_entity_poly.pdbx_seq_one_letter_code
_entity_poly.pdbx_strand_id
1 'polypeptide(L)'
;MRPPIPDLMTIKPPKLQGFIIGGLLFILLSGGIIFGILQLASGELTQLLGVWVSLVVIGSPLLLMVGYRLYGLITARYILERDGFFLQWGFSFEQIPISSIENLIKGEELQIRLRPPFGFYWPGCVIGKKKVEKFGLVEFFATKVGRGQVILPLKGRSLVISPPDVETFHQSFLDIVRLGALEEIPVKSIRPDFFSARLWADRLARFLILSGLVLILCLLGYLAFRTPGLPGSVPFGFGITGLPDTFVPPSRLLLLPLVGGFYWLVDLVIGVWLYRLKEDRRIAYVVWFTGAFLGVLLWGAILHLLRAI
;
A
#
# COMPACT_ATOMS: atom_id res chain seq x y z
N MET A 1 4.70 -36.29 -30.40
CA MET A 1 5.51 -36.27 -29.17
C MET A 1 4.91 -35.23 -28.24
N ARG A 2 4.30 -35.65 -27.12
CA ARG A 2 3.82 -34.70 -26.09
C ARG A 2 5.06 -34.09 -25.43
N PRO A 3 5.13 -32.76 -25.23
CA PRO A 3 6.20 -32.18 -24.43
C PRO A 3 6.14 -32.77 -23.02
N PRO A 4 7.28 -32.96 -22.34
CA PRO A 4 7.28 -33.37 -20.94
C PRO A 4 6.50 -32.32 -20.15
N ILE A 5 5.43 -32.75 -19.46
CA ILE A 5 4.67 -31.89 -18.56
C ILE A 5 5.63 -31.57 -17.42
N PRO A 6 6.08 -30.31 -17.26
CA PRO A 6 6.94 -29.98 -16.15
C PRO A 6 6.09 -30.12 -14.87
N ASP A 7 6.62 -30.79 -13.84
CA ASP A 7 6.01 -30.87 -12.50
C ASP A 7 5.70 -29.48 -11.90
N LEU A 8 6.22 -28.42 -12.53
CA LEU A 8 6.11 -27.01 -12.15
C LEU A 8 5.81 -26.14 -13.38
N MET A 9 4.61 -25.57 -13.48
CA MET A 9 4.31 -24.53 -14.47
C MET A 9 4.28 -23.15 -13.81
N THR A 10 5.33 -22.35 -14.05
CA THR A 10 5.37 -20.95 -13.59
C THR A 10 4.78 -20.02 -14.64
N ILE A 11 3.68 -19.36 -14.28
CA ILE A 11 2.94 -18.45 -15.16
C ILE A 11 3.03 -17.03 -14.58
N LYS A 12 3.58 -16.11 -15.39
CA LYS A 12 3.68 -14.69 -15.00
C LYS A 12 2.54 -13.91 -15.67
N PRO A 13 1.71 -13.16 -14.93
CA PRO A 13 0.66 -12.34 -15.54
C PRO A 13 1.26 -11.28 -16.49
N PRO A 14 0.52 -10.79 -17.50
CA PRO A 14 0.95 -9.65 -18.31
C PRO A 14 1.01 -8.39 -17.44
N LYS A 15 2.22 -7.84 -17.26
CA LYS A 15 2.49 -6.73 -16.31
C LYS A 15 2.60 -5.36 -16.96
N LEU A 16 2.83 -5.31 -18.28
CA LEU A 16 3.30 -4.10 -18.98
C LEU A 16 2.35 -2.90 -18.84
N GLN A 17 1.05 -3.10 -19.09
CA GLN A 17 0.05 -2.02 -18.99
C GLN A 17 -0.09 -1.49 -17.56
N GLY A 18 -0.13 -2.39 -16.57
CA GLY A 18 -0.26 -2.02 -15.16
C GLY A 18 0.98 -1.31 -14.64
N PHE A 19 2.16 -1.68 -15.14
CA PHE A 19 3.43 -1.05 -14.80
C PHE A 19 3.59 0.33 -15.42
N ILE A 20 3.19 0.53 -16.69
CA ILE A 20 3.25 1.84 -17.35
C ILE A 20 2.32 2.83 -16.66
N ILE A 21 1.05 2.47 -16.45
CA ILE A 21 0.07 3.36 -15.83
C ILE A 21 0.44 3.64 -14.37
N GLY A 22 0.79 2.60 -13.62
CA GLY A 22 1.22 2.75 -12.23
C GLY A 22 2.51 3.56 -12.10
N GLY A 23 3.47 3.36 -13.02
CA GLY A 23 4.74 4.09 -13.05
C GLY A 23 4.54 5.57 -13.39
N LEU A 24 3.68 5.88 -14.37
CA LEU A 24 3.34 7.26 -14.69
C LEU A 24 2.64 7.96 -13.53
N LEU A 25 1.69 7.28 -12.86
CA LEU A 25 1.06 7.79 -11.64
C LEU A 25 2.09 8.03 -10.52
N PHE A 26 3.04 7.11 -10.35
CA PHE A 26 4.11 7.25 -9.36
C PHE A 26 4.99 8.47 -9.64
N ILE A 27 5.39 8.67 -10.90
CA ILE A 27 6.19 9.84 -11.33
C ILE A 27 5.41 11.15 -11.16
N LEU A 28 4.13 11.16 -11.53
CA LEU A 28 3.28 12.34 -11.40
C LEU A 28 3.12 12.74 -9.92
N LEU A 29 2.83 11.76 -9.06
CA LEU A 29 2.67 11.99 -7.63
C LEU A 29 3.98 12.42 -6.97
N SER A 30 5.10 11.77 -7.30
CA SER A 30 6.41 12.14 -6.74
C SER A 30 6.84 13.53 -7.19
N GLY A 31 6.70 13.84 -8.49
CA GLY A 31 6.98 15.16 -9.04
C GLY A 31 6.12 16.26 -8.40
N GLY A 32 4.83 15.99 -8.22
CA GLY A 32 3.93 16.91 -7.50
C GLY A 32 4.39 17.15 -6.06
N ILE A 33 4.67 16.10 -5.29
CA ILE A 33 5.09 16.20 -3.88
C ILE A 33 6.40 17.00 -3.77
N ILE A 34 7.39 16.68 -4.61
CA ILE A 34 8.67 17.40 -4.64
C ILE A 34 8.41 18.88 -4.95
N PHE A 35 7.58 19.18 -5.96
CA PHE A 35 7.24 20.54 -6.30
C PHE A 35 6.54 21.28 -5.15
N GLY A 36 5.60 20.63 -4.45
CA GLY A 36 4.95 21.18 -3.26
C GLY A 36 5.93 21.48 -2.13
N ILE A 37 6.90 20.60 -1.87
CA ILE A 37 7.96 20.83 -0.88
C ILE A 37 8.83 22.02 -1.27
N LEU A 38 9.24 22.11 -2.54
CA LEU A 38 10.06 23.22 -3.04
C LEU A 38 9.33 24.56 -2.90
N GLN A 39 8.02 24.60 -3.14
CA GLN A 39 7.21 25.81 -2.96
C GLN A 39 7.00 26.19 -1.48
N LEU A 40 6.95 25.21 -0.57
CA LEU A 40 6.94 25.48 0.87
C LEU A 40 8.30 26.01 1.35
N ALA A 41 9.39 25.58 0.71
CA ALA A 41 10.75 25.97 1.06
C ALA A 41 11.17 27.34 0.49
N SER A 42 10.64 27.74 -0.68
CA SER A 42 10.92 29.02 -1.33
C SER A 42 10.48 30.22 -0.49
N GLY A 43 9.51 30.03 0.41
CA GLY A 43 9.15 31.01 1.43
C GLY A 43 8.07 32.00 1.00
N GLU A 44 7.62 31.94 -0.26
CA GLU A 44 6.55 32.81 -0.78
C GLU A 44 5.22 32.42 -0.13
N LEU A 45 4.66 33.32 0.68
CA LEU A 45 3.36 33.13 1.31
C LEU A 45 2.24 33.38 0.29
N THR A 46 2.13 32.49 -0.69
CA THR A 46 1.12 32.58 -1.75
C THR A 46 -0.25 32.17 -1.21
N GLN A 47 -1.33 32.71 -1.77
CA GLN A 47 -2.72 32.28 -1.51
C GLN A 47 -2.93 30.76 -1.72
N LEU A 48 -2.00 30.10 -2.43
CA LEU A 48 -1.97 28.68 -2.74
C LEU A 48 -1.26 27.81 -1.68
N LEU A 49 -0.84 28.36 -0.54
CA LEU A 49 -0.18 27.60 0.53
C LEU A 49 -0.95 26.33 0.92
N GLY A 50 -2.26 26.43 1.06
CA GLY A 50 -3.13 25.30 1.38
C GLY A 50 -3.10 24.20 0.31
N VAL A 51 -2.93 24.55 -0.97
CA VAL A 51 -2.80 23.59 -2.07
C VAL A 51 -1.49 22.83 -1.95
N TRP A 52 -0.37 23.51 -1.71
CA TRP A 52 0.94 22.86 -1.57
C TRP A 52 1.00 21.93 -0.36
N VAL A 53 0.47 22.36 0.78
CA VAL A 53 0.37 21.52 1.98
C VAL A 53 -0.52 20.30 1.71
N SER A 54 -1.70 20.51 1.12
CA SER A 54 -2.63 19.41 0.82
C SER A 54 -2.02 18.42 -0.16
N LEU A 55 -1.28 18.90 -1.15
CA LEU A 55 -0.62 18.07 -2.14
C LEU A 55 0.39 17.13 -1.47
N VAL A 56 1.21 17.62 -0.53
CA VAL A 56 2.16 16.75 0.18
C VAL A 56 1.43 15.79 1.13
N VAL A 57 0.52 16.30 1.96
CA VAL A 57 -0.20 15.50 2.97
C VAL A 57 -1.03 14.38 2.36
N ILE A 58 -1.73 14.65 1.25
CA ILE A 58 -2.59 13.67 0.56
C ILE A 58 -1.76 12.86 -0.45
N GLY A 59 -0.79 13.49 -1.11
CA GLY A 59 0.06 12.84 -2.11
C GLY A 59 0.94 11.76 -1.53
N SER A 60 1.55 11.96 -0.35
CA SER A 60 2.43 10.97 0.28
C SER A 60 1.77 9.60 0.55
N PRO A 61 0.59 9.50 1.20
CA PRO A 61 -0.07 8.20 1.38
C PRO A 61 -0.55 7.59 0.06
N LEU A 62 -0.98 8.41 -0.92
CA LEU A 62 -1.31 7.93 -2.26
C LEU A 62 -0.09 7.34 -2.97
N LEU A 63 1.08 7.97 -2.87
CA LEU A 63 2.33 7.50 -3.45
C LEU A 63 2.73 6.14 -2.86
N LEU A 64 2.65 5.99 -1.53
CA LEU A 64 2.91 4.70 -0.87
C LEU A 64 1.94 3.61 -1.33
N MET A 65 0.65 3.95 -1.47
CA MET A 65 -0.35 3.01 -1.99
C MET A 65 -0.01 2.58 -3.42
N VAL A 66 0.31 3.51 -4.32
CA VAL A 66 0.70 3.21 -5.71
C VAL A 66 1.98 2.37 -5.75
N GLY A 67 2.98 2.74 -4.95
CA GLY A 67 4.23 1.98 -4.81
C GLY A 67 4.02 0.55 -4.34
N TYR A 68 3.15 0.34 -3.35
CA TYR A 68 2.80 -1.00 -2.87
C TYR A 68 2.12 -1.85 -3.95
N ARG A 69 1.21 -1.26 -4.74
CA ARG A 69 0.54 -1.94 -5.86
C ARG A 69 1.54 -2.30 -6.97
N LEU A 70 2.48 -1.41 -7.30
CA LEU A 70 3.57 -1.67 -8.24
C LEU A 70 4.47 -2.81 -7.75
N TYR A 71 4.84 -2.80 -6.47
CA TYR A 71 5.58 -3.92 -5.86
C TYR A 71 4.82 -5.25 -5.97
N GLY A 72 3.51 -5.22 -5.75
CA GLY A 72 2.62 -6.36 -5.98
C GLY A 72 2.67 -6.91 -7.40
N LEU A 73 2.64 -6.03 -8.40
CA LEU A 73 2.77 -6.40 -9.81
C LEU A 73 4.15 -7.01 -10.12
N ILE A 74 5.23 -6.40 -9.64
CA ILE A 74 6.61 -6.87 -9.87
C ILE A 74 6.76 -8.31 -9.36
N THR A 75 6.25 -8.58 -8.15
CA THR A 75 6.32 -9.89 -7.49
C THR A 75 5.24 -10.88 -7.90
N ALA A 76 4.23 -10.44 -8.68
CA ALA A 76 3.12 -11.30 -9.10
C ALA A 76 3.60 -12.55 -9.86
N ARG A 77 3.29 -13.73 -9.32
CA ARG A 77 3.59 -15.05 -9.92
C ARG A 77 2.43 -16.01 -9.62
N TYR A 78 2.04 -16.78 -10.62
CA TYR A 78 1.19 -17.96 -10.45
C TYR A 78 2.06 -19.19 -10.67
N ILE A 79 2.00 -20.15 -9.77
CA ILE A 79 2.70 -21.42 -9.91
C ILE A 79 1.63 -22.50 -9.80
N LEU A 80 1.53 -23.32 -10.84
CA LEU A 80 0.66 -24.49 -10.87
C LEU A 80 1.54 -25.72 -10.74
N GLU A 81 1.38 -26.44 -9.64
CA GLU A 81 2.06 -27.70 -9.31
C GLU A 81 1.03 -28.82 -9.22
N ARG A 82 1.48 -30.08 -9.20
CA ARG A 82 0.59 -31.25 -9.13
C ARG A 82 -0.23 -31.35 -7.83
N ASP A 83 0.28 -30.78 -6.76
CA ASP A 83 -0.34 -30.86 -5.43
C ASP A 83 -1.12 -29.59 -5.05
N GLY A 84 -0.85 -28.47 -5.73
CA GLY A 84 -1.51 -27.21 -5.42
C GLY A 84 -1.29 -26.07 -6.42
N PHE A 85 -2.17 -25.09 -6.34
CA PHE A 85 -2.03 -23.79 -6.96
C PHE A 85 -1.46 -22.79 -5.96
N PHE A 86 -0.37 -22.13 -6.34
CA PHE A 86 0.29 -21.11 -5.56
C PHE A 86 0.17 -19.75 -6.24
N LEU A 87 -0.30 -18.76 -5.49
CA LEU A 87 -0.41 -17.38 -5.90
C LEU A 87 0.52 -16.54 -5.02
N GLN A 88 1.46 -15.85 -5.64
CA GLN A 88 2.25 -14.82 -4.98
C GLN A 88 1.90 -13.45 -5.57
N TRP A 89 1.54 -12.49 -4.72
CA TRP A 89 1.23 -11.12 -5.11
C TRP A 89 1.65 -10.13 -4.03
N GLY A 90 2.82 -9.49 -4.21
CA GLY A 90 3.41 -8.62 -3.19
C GLY A 90 3.78 -9.44 -1.95
N PHE A 91 3.16 -9.04 -0.83
CA PHE A 91 3.25 -9.76 0.44
C PHE A 91 2.13 -10.79 0.64
N SER A 92 1.30 -11.02 -0.38
CA SER A 92 0.23 -12.02 -0.34
C SER A 92 0.76 -13.33 -0.93
N PHE A 93 0.56 -14.41 -0.20
CA PHE A 93 0.82 -15.77 -0.64
C PHE A 93 -0.40 -16.64 -0.37
N GLU A 94 -0.93 -17.29 -1.40
CA GLU A 94 -2.01 -18.27 -1.26
C GLU A 94 -1.55 -19.61 -1.81
N GLN A 95 -1.80 -20.65 -1.05
CA GLN A 95 -1.59 -22.04 -1.37
C GLN A 95 -2.96 -22.73 -1.30
N ILE A 96 -3.40 -23.22 -2.45
CA ILE A 96 -4.72 -23.79 -2.66
C ILE A 96 -4.53 -25.22 -3.18
N PRO A 97 -4.95 -26.26 -2.46
CA PRO A 97 -4.86 -27.65 -2.92
C PRO A 97 -5.74 -27.85 -4.15
N ILE A 98 -5.28 -28.65 -5.12
CA ILE A 98 -6.04 -28.89 -6.35
C ILE A 98 -7.38 -29.58 -6.06
N SER A 99 -7.43 -30.45 -5.06
CA SER A 99 -8.66 -31.11 -4.60
C SER A 99 -9.74 -30.16 -4.09
N SER A 100 -9.37 -28.92 -3.74
CA SER A 100 -10.31 -27.89 -3.27
C SER A 100 -10.90 -27.03 -4.38
N ILE A 101 -10.35 -27.14 -5.60
CA ILE A 101 -10.79 -26.40 -6.79
C ILE A 101 -11.84 -27.25 -7.49
N GLU A 102 -13.08 -26.76 -7.57
CA GLU A 102 -14.19 -27.54 -8.13
C GLU A 102 -14.08 -27.67 -9.65
N ASN A 103 -14.26 -26.56 -10.37
CA ASN A 103 -14.13 -26.50 -11.82
C ASN A 103 -13.69 -25.10 -12.24
N LEU A 104 -12.75 -25.01 -13.18
CA LEU A 104 -12.35 -23.73 -13.77
C LEU A 104 -13.52 -23.14 -14.56
N ILE A 105 -13.85 -21.89 -14.27
CA ILE A 105 -14.86 -21.15 -15.03
C ILE A 105 -14.14 -20.05 -15.80
N LYS A 106 -14.27 -20.05 -17.13
CA LYS A 106 -13.72 -18.97 -17.95
C LYS A 106 -14.53 -17.71 -17.70
N GLY A 107 -13.85 -16.58 -17.48
CA GLY A 107 -14.51 -15.29 -17.26
C GLY A 107 -15.33 -14.80 -18.46
N GLU A 108 -15.12 -15.39 -19.64
CA GLU A 108 -15.88 -15.13 -20.87
C GLU A 108 -17.22 -15.88 -20.92
N GLU A 109 -17.31 -17.02 -20.23
CA GLU A 109 -18.56 -17.81 -20.11
C GLU A 109 -19.54 -17.17 -19.12
N LEU A 110 -19.04 -16.21 -18.31
CA LEU A 110 -19.88 -15.44 -17.42
C LEU A 110 -20.56 -14.29 -18.16
N GLN A 111 -21.88 -14.36 -18.23
CA GLN A 111 -22.75 -13.26 -18.69
C GLN A 111 -22.63 -11.99 -17.83
N ILE A 112 -21.96 -12.05 -16.68
CA ILE A 112 -21.76 -10.94 -15.74
C ILE A 112 -20.30 -10.47 -15.83
N ARG A 113 -20.10 -9.20 -16.18
CA ARG A 113 -18.78 -8.55 -16.06
C ARG A 113 -18.41 -8.42 -14.58
N LEU A 114 -17.59 -9.34 -14.08
CA LEU A 114 -17.05 -9.29 -12.73
C LEU A 114 -16.02 -8.17 -12.62
N ARG A 115 -16.50 -7.00 -12.18
CA ARG A 115 -15.68 -5.87 -11.76
C ARG A 115 -15.72 -5.75 -10.24
N PRO A 116 -14.58 -5.56 -9.55
CA PRO A 116 -14.58 -5.21 -8.14
C PRO A 116 -15.37 -3.89 -7.97
N PRO A 117 -16.28 -3.80 -6.97
CA PRO A 117 -17.26 -2.71 -6.89
C PRO A 117 -16.64 -1.40 -6.41
N PHE A 118 -15.55 -1.46 -5.65
CA PHE A 118 -14.89 -0.29 -5.07
C PHE A 118 -13.42 -0.59 -4.80
N GLY A 119 -12.52 0.26 -5.30
CA GLY A 119 -11.08 0.17 -5.07
C GLY A 119 -10.29 0.98 -6.09
N PHE A 120 -9.18 1.57 -5.66
CA PHE A 120 -8.16 2.11 -6.57
C PHE A 120 -7.53 0.94 -7.34
N TYR A 121 -8.18 0.52 -8.43
CA TYR A 121 -7.66 -0.39 -9.45
C TYR A 121 -7.44 0.40 -10.74
N TRP A 122 -6.37 0.08 -11.46
CA TRP A 122 -6.11 0.65 -12.79
C TRP A 122 -5.95 -0.48 -13.80
N PRO A 123 -6.12 -0.21 -15.12
CA PRO A 123 -5.91 -1.22 -16.15
C PRO A 123 -4.53 -1.87 -15.98
N GLY A 124 -4.49 -3.20 -15.83
CA GLY A 124 -3.25 -3.91 -15.52
C GLY A 124 -3.05 -4.26 -14.04
N CYS A 125 -3.87 -3.78 -13.11
CA CYS A 125 -3.78 -4.07 -11.67
C CYS A 125 -5.18 -4.10 -11.03
N VAL A 126 -5.79 -5.28 -10.98
CA VAL A 126 -7.15 -5.51 -10.49
C VAL A 126 -7.08 -6.38 -9.25
N ILE A 127 -6.99 -5.72 -8.09
CA ILE A 127 -6.95 -6.38 -6.79
C ILE A 127 -8.11 -5.87 -5.95
N GLY A 128 -8.97 -6.77 -5.48
CA GLY A 128 -10.13 -6.39 -4.70
C GLY A 128 -10.97 -7.57 -4.26
N LYS A 129 -12.03 -7.29 -3.52
CA LYS A 129 -12.98 -8.30 -3.03
C LYS A 129 -14.39 -7.89 -3.40
N LYS A 130 -15.21 -8.84 -3.81
CA LYS A 130 -16.63 -8.65 -4.09
C LYS A 130 -17.41 -9.86 -3.61
N LYS A 131 -18.44 -9.65 -2.80
CA LYS A 131 -19.41 -10.72 -2.55
C LYS A 131 -20.37 -10.80 -3.73
N VAL A 132 -20.51 -11.98 -4.32
CA VAL A 132 -21.42 -12.26 -5.43
C VAL A 132 -22.31 -13.41 -5.00
N GLU A 133 -23.63 -13.26 -5.14
CA GLU A 133 -24.62 -14.24 -4.65
C GLU A 133 -24.37 -15.66 -5.16
N LYS A 134 -23.91 -15.81 -6.41
CA LYS A 134 -23.65 -17.10 -7.05
C LYS A 134 -22.29 -17.74 -6.71
N PHE A 135 -21.29 -16.96 -6.30
CA PHE A 135 -19.89 -17.42 -6.14
C PHE A 135 -19.28 -17.13 -4.76
N GLY A 136 -20.09 -16.61 -3.82
CA GLY A 136 -19.64 -16.23 -2.48
C GLY A 136 -18.68 -15.03 -2.51
N LEU A 137 -17.62 -15.08 -1.70
CA LEU A 137 -16.59 -14.04 -1.67
C LEU A 137 -15.63 -14.22 -2.87
N VAL A 138 -15.73 -13.33 -3.86
CA VAL A 138 -14.86 -13.30 -5.04
C VAL A 138 -13.67 -12.38 -4.79
N GLU A 139 -12.47 -12.93 -4.83
CA GLU A 139 -11.22 -12.21 -4.62
C GLU A 139 -10.47 -12.10 -5.94
N PHE A 140 -10.17 -10.87 -6.35
CA PHE A 140 -9.51 -10.57 -7.61
C PHE A 140 -8.00 -10.44 -7.41
N PHE A 141 -7.23 -11.20 -8.17
CA PHE A 141 -5.80 -11.06 -8.37
C PHE A 141 -5.52 -11.15 -9.86
N ALA A 142 -6.01 -10.17 -10.61
CA ALA A 142 -5.98 -10.16 -12.05
C ALA A 142 -5.27 -8.91 -12.58
N THR A 143 -4.64 -9.01 -13.74
CA THR A 143 -4.13 -7.84 -14.46
C THR A 143 -5.13 -7.35 -15.52
N LYS A 144 -6.04 -8.20 -15.99
CA LYS A 144 -7.10 -7.83 -16.96
C LYS A 144 -8.50 -7.87 -16.33
N VAL A 145 -9.42 -7.07 -16.88
CA VAL A 145 -10.86 -7.08 -16.55
C VAL A 145 -11.65 -7.70 -17.70
N GLY A 146 -12.48 -8.71 -17.43
CA GLY A 146 -13.33 -9.34 -18.43
C GLY A 146 -12.63 -10.45 -19.22
N ARG A 147 -12.34 -10.21 -20.51
CA ARG A 147 -11.72 -11.22 -21.40
C ARG A 147 -10.31 -11.61 -20.91
N GLY A 148 -10.04 -12.91 -20.85
CA GLY A 148 -8.79 -13.43 -20.28
C GLY A 148 -8.76 -13.62 -18.76
N GLN A 149 -9.92 -13.63 -18.09
CA GLN A 149 -10.03 -14.01 -16.67
C GLN A 149 -10.38 -15.49 -16.52
N VAL A 150 -9.87 -16.12 -15.47
CA VAL A 150 -10.23 -17.47 -15.05
C VAL A 150 -10.63 -17.41 -13.59
N ILE A 151 -11.75 -18.06 -13.26
CA ILE A 151 -12.24 -18.18 -11.90
C ILE A 151 -11.96 -19.57 -11.39
N LEU A 152 -11.35 -19.59 -10.22
CA LEU A 152 -11.09 -20.76 -9.40
C LEU A 152 -12.12 -20.72 -8.26
N PRO A 153 -13.26 -21.43 -8.37
CA PRO A 153 -14.16 -21.62 -7.24
C PRO A 153 -13.52 -22.57 -6.22
N LEU A 154 -13.54 -22.16 -4.95
CA LEU A 154 -13.17 -22.96 -3.78
C LEU A 154 -14.39 -23.11 -2.86
N LYS A 155 -14.34 -24.06 -1.94
CA LYS A 155 -15.35 -24.20 -0.87
C LYS A 155 -15.50 -22.89 -0.07
N GLY A 156 -16.55 -22.11 -0.39
CA GLY A 156 -16.94 -20.87 0.30
C GLY A 156 -16.33 -19.56 -0.23
N ARG A 157 -15.41 -19.58 -1.19
CA ARG A 157 -14.80 -18.38 -1.81
C ARG A 157 -14.38 -18.66 -3.25
N SER A 158 -14.24 -17.64 -4.08
CA SER A 158 -13.77 -17.78 -5.45
C SER A 158 -12.61 -16.84 -5.73
N LEU A 159 -11.57 -17.32 -6.41
CA LEU A 159 -10.40 -16.55 -6.79
C LEU A 159 -10.43 -16.24 -8.28
N VAL A 160 -10.21 -14.98 -8.66
CA VAL A 160 -10.15 -14.56 -10.06
C VAL A 160 -8.70 -14.24 -10.41
N ILE A 161 -8.15 -14.99 -11.36
CA ILE A 161 -6.82 -14.80 -11.90
C ILE A 161 -6.90 -14.40 -13.38
N SER A 162 -5.83 -13.82 -13.92
CA SER A 162 -5.71 -13.57 -15.35
C SER A 162 -4.40 -14.15 -15.88
N PRO A 163 -4.41 -15.43 -16.31
CA PRO A 163 -3.26 -16.02 -16.96
C PRO A 163 -3.02 -15.35 -18.33
N PRO A 164 -1.78 -15.33 -18.85
CA PRO A 164 -1.45 -14.80 -20.17
C PRO A 164 -2.19 -15.51 -21.30
N ASP A 165 -2.34 -16.83 -21.18
CA ASP A 165 -3.08 -17.70 -22.08
C ASP A 165 -4.04 -18.57 -21.27
N VAL A 166 -5.34 -18.35 -21.49
CA VAL A 166 -6.41 -19.04 -20.78
C VAL A 166 -6.54 -20.49 -21.24
N GLU A 167 -6.33 -20.77 -22.52
CA GLU A 167 -6.53 -22.12 -23.05
C GLU A 167 -5.42 -23.05 -22.61
N THR A 168 -4.16 -22.59 -22.71
CA THR A 168 -3.01 -23.37 -22.21
C THR A 168 -3.14 -23.62 -20.71
N PHE A 169 -3.56 -22.62 -19.92
CA PHE A 169 -3.79 -22.80 -18.49
C PHE A 169 -4.89 -23.83 -18.19
N HIS A 170 -6.00 -23.78 -18.93
CA HIS A 170 -7.11 -24.71 -18.76
C HIS A 170 -6.70 -26.15 -19.11
N GLN A 171 -5.96 -26.35 -20.19
CA GLN A 171 -5.45 -27.68 -20.57
C GLN A 171 -4.47 -28.24 -19.53
N SER A 172 -3.50 -27.44 -19.08
CA SER A 172 -2.56 -27.88 -18.04
C SER A 172 -3.25 -28.23 -16.73
N PHE A 173 -4.30 -27.48 -16.34
CA PHE A 173 -5.10 -27.83 -15.18
C PHE A 173 -5.82 -29.18 -15.34
N LEU A 174 -6.46 -29.43 -16.49
CA LEU A 174 -7.11 -30.70 -16.76
C LEU A 174 -6.13 -31.88 -16.74
N ASP A 175 -4.92 -31.69 -17.27
CA ASP A 175 -3.88 -32.71 -17.25
C ASP A 175 -3.42 -33.02 -15.82
N ILE A 176 -3.26 -31.99 -14.98
CA ILE A 176 -2.89 -32.16 -13.57
C ILE A 176 -4.01 -32.83 -12.76
N VAL A 177 -5.28 -32.44 -12.96
CA VAL A 177 -6.42 -33.08 -12.30
C VAL A 177 -6.51 -34.57 -12.68
N ARG A 178 -6.23 -34.92 -13.95
CA ARG A 178 -6.18 -36.31 -14.41
C ARG A 178 -5.08 -37.13 -13.75
N LEU A 179 -3.95 -36.50 -13.42
CA LEU A 179 -2.83 -37.16 -12.74
C LEU A 179 -3.11 -37.41 -11.25
N GLY A 180 -4.09 -36.71 -10.67
CA GLY A 180 -4.39 -36.76 -9.25
C GLY A 180 -3.30 -36.12 -8.38
N ALA A 181 -3.70 -35.60 -7.22
CA ALA A 181 -2.76 -35.08 -6.22
C ALA A 181 -1.94 -36.25 -5.63
N LEU A 182 -0.65 -36.04 -5.43
CA LEU A 182 0.21 -37.02 -4.75
C LEU A 182 0.02 -36.93 -3.23
N GLU A 183 -0.24 -35.72 -2.72
CA GLU A 183 -0.35 -35.44 -1.29
C GLU A 183 -1.42 -34.37 -0.99
N GLU A 184 -2.17 -34.53 0.11
CA GLU A 184 -3.11 -33.50 0.54
C GLU A 184 -2.37 -32.34 1.23
N ILE A 185 -2.03 -31.33 0.45
CA ILE A 185 -1.46 -30.09 0.98
C ILE A 185 -2.52 -29.34 1.83
N PRO A 186 -2.14 -28.73 2.97
CA PRO A 186 -3.05 -27.87 3.71
C PRO A 186 -3.32 -26.55 2.98
N VAL A 187 -4.58 -26.10 2.98
CA VAL A 187 -4.94 -24.76 2.49
C VAL A 187 -4.21 -23.71 3.34
N LYS A 188 -3.27 -22.97 2.76
CA LYS A 188 -2.51 -21.92 3.47
C LYS A 188 -2.72 -20.58 2.79
N SER A 189 -3.36 -19.65 3.49
CA SER A 189 -3.61 -18.30 2.98
C SER A 189 -2.86 -17.30 3.85
N ILE A 190 -1.67 -16.89 3.41
CA ILE A 190 -0.88 -15.84 4.04
C ILE A 190 -1.18 -14.53 3.31
N ARG A 191 -2.26 -13.88 3.71
CA ARG A 191 -2.65 -12.58 3.13
C ARG A 191 -2.24 -11.43 4.04
N PRO A 192 -1.87 -10.28 3.47
CA PRO A 192 -1.81 -9.02 4.21
C PRO A 192 -3.22 -8.49 4.57
N ASP A 193 -4.28 -9.30 4.56
CA ASP A 193 -5.61 -8.93 5.10
C ASP A 193 -5.56 -8.50 6.58
N PHE A 194 -4.47 -8.83 7.28
CA PHE A 194 -4.18 -8.40 8.63
C PHE A 194 -3.65 -6.96 8.76
N PHE A 195 -3.26 -6.30 7.65
CA PHE A 195 -2.66 -4.95 7.70
C PHE A 195 -3.66 -3.86 8.13
N SER A 196 -4.96 -4.10 7.96
CA SER A 196 -6.00 -3.24 8.53
C SER A 196 -6.68 -3.92 9.72
N ALA A 197 -7.39 -5.04 9.54
CA ALA A 197 -8.31 -5.53 10.57
C ALA A 197 -7.64 -5.87 11.91
N ARG A 198 -6.47 -6.54 11.91
CA ARG A 198 -5.77 -6.93 13.14
C ARG A 198 -4.95 -5.80 13.75
N LEU A 199 -4.28 -5.01 12.91
CA LEU A 199 -3.58 -3.80 13.35
C LEU A 199 -4.56 -2.79 13.99
N TRP A 200 -5.73 -2.60 13.39
CA TRP A 200 -6.77 -1.70 13.90
C TRP A 200 -7.57 -2.28 15.08
N ALA A 201 -7.60 -3.61 15.23
CA ALA A 201 -8.15 -4.26 16.43
C ALA A 201 -7.20 -4.15 17.64
N ASP A 202 -5.89 -4.06 17.39
CA ASP A 202 -4.88 -3.86 18.41
C ASP A 202 -4.95 -2.41 18.94
N ARG A 203 -5.41 -2.26 20.18
CA ARG A 203 -5.64 -0.94 20.78
C ARG A 203 -4.34 -0.15 20.93
N LEU A 204 -3.22 -0.80 21.27
CA LEU A 204 -1.96 -0.13 21.50
C LEU A 204 -1.32 0.30 20.19
N ALA A 205 -1.26 -0.59 19.19
CA ALA A 205 -0.76 -0.25 17.86
C ALA A 205 -1.54 0.92 17.26
N ARG A 206 -2.88 0.83 17.28
CA ARG A 206 -3.77 1.88 16.80
C ARG A 206 -3.54 3.19 17.54
N PHE A 207 -3.43 3.15 18.87
CA PHE A 207 -3.21 4.36 19.67
C PHE A 207 -1.88 5.03 19.29
N LEU A 208 -0.76 4.30 19.23
CA LEU A 208 0.56 4.85 18.91
C LEU A 208 0.61 5.45 17.49
N ILE A 209 0.06 4.73 16.51
CA ILE A 209 -0.01 5.19 15.12
C ILE A 209 -0.85 6.47 15.01
N LEU A 210 -2.06 6.45 15.58
CA LEU A 210 -2.96 7.60 15.53
C LEU A 210 -2.44 8.78 16.34
N SER A 211 -1.83 8.55 17.51
CA SER A 211 -1.28 9.64 18.33
C SER A 211 -0.16 10.36 17.59
N GLY A 212 0.74 9.63 16.93
CA GLY A 212 1.78 10.24 16.10
C GLY A 212 1.20 11.06 14.96
N LEU A 213 0.20 10.53 14.25
CA LEU A 213 -0.47 11.22 13.16
C LEU A 213 -1.18 12.49 13.63
N VAL A 214 -1.96 12.39 14.70
CA VAL A 214 -2.72 13.50 15.28
C VAL A 214 -1.77 14.59 15.75
N LEU A 215 -0.66 14.25 16.43
CA LEU A 215 0.33 15.22 16.86
C LEU A 215 0.88 16.02 15.68
N ILE A 216 1.22 15.36 14.57
CA ILE A 216 1.77 16.01 13.38
C ILE A 216 0.72 16.84 12.65
N LEU A 217 -0.50 16.33 12.49
CA LEU A 217 -1.59 17.06 11.83
C LEU A 217 -2.03 18.27 12.64
N CYS A 218 -2.12 18.15 13.97
CA CYS A 218 -2.40 19.28 14.84
C CYS A 218 -1.28 20.31 14.78
N LEU A 219 -0.01 19.88 14.72
CA LEU A 219 1.13 20.79 14.59
C LEU A 219 1.07 21.56 13.26
N LEU A 220 0.78 20.85 12.17
CA LEU A 220 0.60 21.42 10.84
C LEU A 220 -0.55 22.43 10.82
N GLY A 221 -1.72 22.06 11.35
CA GLY A 221 -2.89 22.93 11.42
C GLY A 221 -2.65 24.15 12.31
N TYR A 222 -1.98 23.96 13.45
CA TYR A 222 -1.59 25.04 14.36
C TYR A 222 -0.65 26.04 13.67
N LEU A 223 0.40 25.57 13.01
CA LEU A 223 1.31 26.45 12.27
C LEU A 223 0.60 27.12 11.11
N ALA A 224 -0.16 26.40 10.29
CA ALA A 224 -0.89 26.96 9.17
C ALA A 224 -1.85 28.09 9.60
N PHE A 225 -2.47 27.96 10.78
CA PHE A 225 -3.31 29.01 11.36
C PHE A 225 -2.51 30.18 11.95
N ARG A 226 -1.34 29.93 12.54
CA ARG A 226 -0.49 30.96 13.16
C ARG A 226 0.36 31.73 12.15
N THR A 227 0.80 31.10 11.07
CA THR A 227 1.70 31.67 10.05
C THR A 227 1.27 33.04 9.51
N PRO A 228 -0.02 33.30 9.19
CA PRO A 228 -0.45 34.62 8.70
C PRO A 228 -0.30 35.76 9.72
N GLY A 229 -0.27 35.45 11.01
CA GLY A 229 -0.14 36.43 12.10
C GLY A 229 1.28 36.59 12.64
N LEU A 230 2.27 35.88 12.06
CA LEU A 230 3.67 35.99 12.48
C LEU A 230 4.38 37.16 11.80
N PRO A 231 5.44 37.72 12.43
CA PRO A 231 6.26 38.76 11.82
C PRO A 231 6.89 38.29 10.50
N GLY A 232 7.30 39.24 9.65
CA GLY A 232 7.86 38.94 8.32
C GLY A 232 9.09 38.02 8.33
N SER A 233 9.76 37.89 9.46
CA SER A 233 10.81 36.91 9.69
C SER A 233 10.68 36.29 11.09
N VAL A 234 10.94 34.98 11.17
CA VAL A 234 10.83 34.19 12.40
C VAL A 234 12.15 33.47 12.65
N PRO A 235 12.62 33.40 13.90
CA PRO A 235 13.76 32.57 14.28
C PRO A 235 13.56 31.10 13.87
N PHE A 236 14.59 30.51 13.28
CA PHE A 236 14.64 29.14 12.80
C PHE A 236 16.01 28.55 13.10
N GLY A 237 16.17 28.07 14.32
CA GLY A 237 17.45 27.60 14.85
C GLY A 237 17.99 28.50 15.95
N PHE A 238 18.81 27.91 16.82
CA PHE A 238 19.47 28.60 17.92
C PHE A 238 20.98 28.49 17.73
N GLY A 239 21.69 29.60 17.90
CA GLY A 239 23.14 29.62 17.96
C GLY A 239 23.66 28.98 19.27
N ILE A 240 24.98 28.85 19.38
CA ILE A 240 25.67 28.22 20.53
C ILE A 240 25.33 28.94 21.87
N THR A 241 24.94 30.22 21.80
CA THR A 241 24.54 31.05 22.94
C THR A 241 23.06 30.90 23.32
N GLY A 242 22.29 30.06 22.63
CA GLY A 242 20.85 29.90 22.85
C GLY A 242 20.00 31.04 22.29
N LEU A 243 20.62 32.02 21.64
CA LEU A 243 19.93 33.09 20.92
C LEU A 243 19.53 32.63 19.51
N PRO A 244 18.42 33.14 18.96
CA PRO A 244 18.07 32.83 17.59
C PRO A 244 19.04 33.47 16.60
N ASP A 245 19.70 32.65 15.79
CA ASP A 245 20.81 33.07 14.92
C ASP A 245 20.38 33.20 13.44
N THR A 246 19.32 32.48 13.07
CA THR A 246 18.86 32.37 11.69
C THR A 246 17.38 32.76 11.58
N PHE A 247 17.10 33.80 10.81
CA PHE A 247 15.73 34.27 10.57
C PHE A 247 15.25 33.82 9.19
N VAL A 248 14.03 33.28 9.12
CA VAL A 248 13.43 32.77 7.89
C VAL A 248 11.97 33.21 7.75
N PRO A 249 11.41 33.14 6.53
CA PRO A 249 9.98 33.36 6.33
C PRO A 249 9.13 32.38 7.17
N PRO A 250 8.01 32.83 7.75
CA PRO A 250 7.10 31.99 8.55
C PRO A 250 6.64 30.68 7.87
N SER A 251 6.56 30.67 6.54
CA SER A 251 6.25 29.48 5.72
C SER A 251 7.23 28.33 5.94
N ARG A 252 8.52 28.61 6.17
CA ARG A 252 9.53 27.56 6.40
C ARG A 252 9.29 26.77 7.68
N LEU A 253 8.53 27.32 8.65
CA LEU A 253 8.13 26.57 9.83
C LEU A 253 7.26 25.36 9.48
N LEU A 254 6.51 25.41 8.37
CA LEU A 254 5.68 24.30 7.89
C LEU A 254 6.51 23.11 7.40
N LEU A 255 7.81 23.27 7.17
CA LEU A 255 8.71 22.15 6.86
C LEU A 255 8.88 21.22 8.08
N LEU A 256 8.80 21.72 9.32
CA LEU A 256 8.94 20.88 10.52
C LEU A 256 7.85 19.80 10.61
N PRO A 257 6.54 20.12 10.56
CA PRO A 257 5.51 19.08 10.55
C PRO A 257 5.56 18.23 9.28
N LEU A 258 6.08 18.75 8.16
CA LEU A 258 6.27 17.97 6.94
C LEU A 258 7.32 16.87 7.11
N VAL A 259 8.47 17.22 7.70
CA VAL A 259 9.54 16.28 8.06
C VAL A 259 9.04 15.30 9.12
N GLY A 260 8.34 15.78 10.14
CA GLY A 260 7.70 14.92 11.14
C GLY A 260 6.72 13.92 10.51
N GLY A 261 5.89 14.38 9.56
CA GLY A 261 4.98 13.55 8.77
C GLY A 261 5.71 12.50 7.94
N PHE A 262 6.83 12.86 7.32
CA PHE A 262 7.67 11.91 6.59
C PHE A 262 8.24 10.83 7.52
N TYR A 263 8.79 11.22 8.68
CA TYR A 263 9.26 10.27 9.68
C TYR A 263 8.14 9.33 10.14
N TRP A 264 6.96 9.88 10.45
CA TRP A 264 5.80 9.07 10.83
C TRP A 264 5.37 8.09 9.74
N LEU A 265 5.44 8.48 8.46
CA LEU A 265 5.16 7.57 7.34
C LEU A 265 6.20 6.45 7.24
N VAL A 266 7.47 6.77 7.41
CA VAL A 266 8.55 5.77 7.41
C VAL A 266 8.38 4.80 8.58
N ASP A 267 8.13 5.31 9.79
CA ASP A 267 7.86 4.51 10.99
C ASP A 267 6.61 3.65 10.84
N LEU A 268 5.57 4.17 10.17
CA LEU A 268 4.39 3.39 9.83
C LEU A 268 4.77 2.22 8.93
N VAL A 269 5.49 2.44 7.83
CA VAL A 269 5.87 1.37 6.89
C VAL A 269 6.74 0.32 7.57
N ILE A 270 7.78 0.76 8.29
CA ILE A 270 8.73 -0.12 8.98
C ILE A 270 8.03 -0.87 10.11
N GLY A 271 7.29 -0.17 10.97
CA GLY A 271 6.61 -0.78 12.09
C GLY A 271 5.56 -1.79 11.66
N VAL A 272 4.80 -1.53 10.58
CA VAL A 272 3.83 -2.52 10.11
C VAL A 272 4.54 -3.70 9.42
N TRP A 273 5.69 -3.49 8.77
CA TRP A 273 6.51 -4.60 8.27
C TRP A 273 7.01 -5.50 9.41
N LEU A 274 7.56 -4.91 10.49
CA LEU A 274 8.01 -5.64 11.68
C LEU A 274 6.87 -6.32 12.43
N TYR A 275 5.69 -5.69 12.53
CA TYR A 275 4.52 -6.28 13.21
C TYR A 275 4.05 -7.60 12.58
N ARG A 276 4.40 -7.84 11.30
CA ARG A 276 4.13 -9.13 10.63
C ARG A 276 4.94 -10.28 11.22
N LEU A 277 6.19 -10.01 11.61
CA LEU A 277 7.06 -10.99 12.23
C LEU A 277 6.60 -11.16 13.68
N LYS A 278 6.13 -12.36 14.04
CA LYS A 278 5.58 -12.61 15.39
C LYS A 278 6.59 -12.27 16.50
N GLU A 279 7.88 -12.48 16.22
CA GLU A 279 8.99 -12.27 17.13
C GLU A 279 9.31 -10.77 17.32
N ASP A 280 9.15 -9.96 16.27
CA ASP A 280 9.55 -8.54 16.25
C ASP A 280 8.42 -7.56 16.59
N ARG A 281 7.25 -8.05 17.02
CA ARG A 281 6.11 -7.17 17.36
C ARG A 281 6.44 -6.13 18.41
N ARG A 282 7.31 -6.45 19.37
CA ARG A 282 7.76 -5.50 20.39
C ARG A 282 8.52 -4.34 19.77
N ILE A 283 9.37 -4.61 18.78
CA ILE A 283 10.15 -3.61 18.06
C ILE A 283 9.22 -2.71 17.24
N ALA A 284 8.15 -3.25 16.66
CA ALA A 284 7.14 -2.44 15.96
C ALA A 284 6.50 -1.37 16.87
N TYR A 285 6.18 -1.71 18.12
CA TYR A 285 5.66 -0.72 19.08
C TYR A 285 6.68 0.34 19.44
N VAL A 286 7.96 -0.04 19.59
CA VAL A 286 9.04 0.92 19.87
C VAL A 286 9.18 1.91 18.73
N VAL A 287 9.13 1.43 17.47
CA VAL A 287 9.20 2.29 16.27
C VAL A 287 8.02 3.28 16.23
N TRP A 288 6.79 2.85 16.50
CA TRP A 288 5.66 3.79 16.53
C TRP A 288 5.70 4.73 17.73
N PHE A 289 6.22 4.26 18.87
CA PHE A 289 6.45 5.11 20.03
C PHE A 289 7.49 6.20 19.74
N THR A 290 8.61 5.87 19.10
CA THR A 290 9.62 6.86 18.71
C THR A 290 9.05 7.91 17.75
N GLY A 291 8.19 7.50 16.82
CA GLY A 291 7.50 8.44 15.93
C GLY A 291 6.54 9.38 16.70
N ALA A 292 5.76 8.85 17.64
CA ALA A 292 4.89 9.67 18.49
C ALA A 292 5.69 10.62 19.40
N PHE A 293 6.79 10.12 19.97
CA PHE A 293 7.70 10.89 20.82
C PHE A 293 8.38 12.03 20.04
N LEU A 294 8.83 11.76 18.80
CA LEU A 294 9.33 12.80 17.89
C LEU A 294 8.27 13.89 17.66
N GLY A 295 7.00 13.52 17.47
CA GLY A 295 5.91 14.48 17.37
C GLY A 295 5.80 15.41 18.58
N VAL A 296 5.94 14.89 19.80
CA VAL A 296 5.96 15.68 21.03
C VAL A 296 7.17 16.62 21.08
N LEU A 297 8.35 16.13 20.70
CA LEU A 297 9.56 16.96 20.64
C LEU A 297 9.43 18.11 19.64
N LEU A 298 8.84 17.86 18.47
CA LEU A 298 8.58 18.91 17.46
C LEU A 298 7.62 19.98 17.99
N TRP A 299 6.58 19.59 18.71
CA TRP A 299 5.70 20.52 19.42
C TRP A 299 6.49 21.38 20.42
N GLY A 300 7.32 20.77 21.26
CA GLY A 300 8.17 21.47 22.21
C GLY A 300 9.11 22.47 21.54
N ALA A 301 9.75 22.05 20.45
CA ALA A 301 10.65 22.90 19.66
C ALA A 301 9.93 24.13 19.07
N ILE A 302 8.74 23.94 18.49
CA ILE A 302 7.95 25.05 17.92
C ILE A 302 7.44 26.00 18.99
N LEU A 303 6.92 25.47 20.11
CA LEU A 303 6.48 26.33 21.22
C LEU A 303 7.64 27.13 21.81
N HIS A 304 8.83 26.56 21.87
CA HIS A 304 10.03 27.26 22.30
C HIS A 304 10.46 28.35 21.30
N LEU A 305 10.46 28.04 19.99
CA LEU A 305 10.75 29.02 18.94
C LEU A 305 9.77 30.19 18.94
N LEU A 306 8.47 29.92 19.07
CA LEU A 306 7.43 30.95 19.07
C LEU A 306 7.42 31.81 20.34
N ARG A 307 7.96 31.33 21.46
CA ARG A 307 8.15 32.14 22.68
C ARG A 307 9.31 33.13 22.57
N ALA A 308 10.24 32.89 21.64
CA ALA A 308 11.40 33.75 21.42
C ALA A 308 11.10 34.91 20.45
N ILE A 309 9.85 35.05 20.02
CA ILE A 309 9.30 36.10 19.15
C ILE A 309 8.49 37.05 20.02
#